data_AF-A0A9E5L0C8-F1
#
_entry.id   AF-A0A9E5L0C8-F1
#
_cell.length_a   1.000
_cell.length_b   1.000
_cell.length_c   1.000
_cell.angle_alpha   90.00
_cell.angle_beta   90.00
_cell.angle_gamma   90.00
#
_symmetry.space_group_name_H-M   'P 1'
#
loop_
_entity.id
_entity.type
_entity.pdbx_description
1 polymer ?
#
loop_
_entity_poly.entity_id
_entity_poly.type
_entity_poly.pdbx_seq_one_letter_code
_entity_poly.pdbx_strand_id
1 'polypeptide(L)'
;MKLFFLKDNSLYKIFKTLEKIPNNKTIHIYIDPEHAFFDNEWWGKQIQEIIKEKSLNAYFITKTDKAKQFFQKIGLQVIHQEKHKFFKVLNLIYLFFFNIKRFHLQAYSKKNYLFYAIFGFEVVFFLVIIYLLYTLILPSATLTLTSANQIENVIYNFRYYPAGDTEYPTLSRYLSIP
;
A
#
# COMPACT_ATOMS: atom_id res chain seq x y z
N MET A 1 31.99 -4.12 -26.01
CA MET A 1 31.44 -3.16 -27.01
C MET A 1 29.94 -3.06 -26.83
N LYS A 2 29.31 -1.91 -27.08
CA LYS A 2 27.84 -1.74 -26.99
C LYS A 2 27.26 -1.50 -28.39
N LEU A 3 26.23 -2.25 -28.76
CA LEU A 3 25.51 -2.16 -30.03
C LEU A 3 24.05 -1.81 -29.75
N PHE A 4 23.51 -0.86 -30.51
CA PHE A 4 22.15 -0.38 -30.35
C PHE A 4 21.42 -0.46 -31.69
N PHE A 5 20.31 -1.19 -31.71
CA PHE A 5 19.45 -1.34 -32.87
C PHE A 5 18.06 -0.82 -32.52
N LEU A 6 17.76 0.37 -33.03
CA LEU A 6 16.44 1.02 -32.99
C LEU A 6 15.45 0.31 -33.92
N LYS A 7 14.15 0.54 -33.69
CA LYS A 7 13.02 -0.02 -34.43
C LYS A 7 13.15 0.05 -35.96
N ASP A 8 13.65 1.16 -36.50
CA ASP A 8 13.71 1.40 -37.95
C ASP A 8 14.94 0.79 -38.63
N ASN A 9 15.85 0.17 -37.85
CA ASN A 9 16.99 -0.50 -38.45
C ASN A 9 16.54 -1.77 -39.19
N SER A 10 17.19 -2.07 -40.31
CA SER A 10 16.93 -3.31 -41.01
C SER A 10 17.57 -4.50 -40.27
N LEU A 11 16.93 -5.67 -40.38
CA LEU A 11 17.49 -6.94 -39.88
C LEU A 11 18.90 -7.18 -40.43
N TYR A 12 19.10 -6.89 -41.71
CA TYR A 12 20.39 -7.00 -42.39
C TYR A 12 21.50 -6.21 -41.67
N LYS A 13 21.19 -5.00 -41.19
CA LYS A 13 22.15 -4.17 -40.45
C LYS A 13 22.58 -4.87 -39.16
N ILE A 14 21.67 -5.56 -38.47
CA ILE A 14 22.01 -6.34 -37.26
C ILE A 14 23.01 -7.44 -37.62
N PHE A 15 22.65 -8.30 -38.57
CA PHE A 15 23.48 -9.43 -38.98
C PHE A 15 24.86 -9.00 -39.47
N LYS A 16 24.92 -8.04 -40.39
CA LYS A 16 26.20 -7.54 -40.91
C LYS A 16 27.06 -6.88 -39.85
N THR A 17 26.45 -6.21 -38.88
CA THR A 17 27.21 -5.61 -37.78
C THR A 17 27.83 -6.71 -36.93
N LEU A 18 27.10 -7.78 -36.62
CA LEU A 18 27.64 -8.93 -35.88
C LEU A 18 28.71 -9.68 -36.67
N GLU A 19 28.53 -9.85 -37.98
CA GLU A 19 29.51 -10.48 -38.87
C GLU A 19 30.85 -9.71 -38.93
N LYS A 20 30.81 -8.39 -38.83
CA LYS A 20 32.02 -7.54 -38.87
C LYS A 20 32.80 -7.53 -37.55
N ILE A 21 32.24 -8.08 -36.47
CA ILE A 21 32.92 -8.09 -35.17
C ILE A 21 34.05 -9.12 -35.21
N PRO A 22 35.26 -8.76 -34.76
CA PRO A 22 36.36 -9.70 -34.65
C PRO A 22 36.06 -10.77 -33.58
N ASN A 23 36.61 -11.96 -33.78
CA ASN A 23 36.33 -13.13 -32.95
C ASN A 23 36.71 -12.90 -31.48
N ASN A 24 36.05 -13.63 -30.57
CA ASN A 24 36.34 -13.64 -29.13
C ASN A 24 36.13 -12.30 -28.39
N LYS A 25 35.34 -11.38 -28.95
CA LYS A 25 34.99 -10.12 -28.27
C LYS A 25 33.72 -10.23 -27.43
N THR A 26 33.70 -9.47 -26.34
CA THR A 26 32.51 -9.29 -25.50
C THR A 26 31.65 -8.12 -26.00
N ILE A 27 30.37 -8.41 -26.27
CA ILE A 27 29.43 -7.46 -26.86
C ILE A 27 28.14 -7.39 -26.05
N HIS A 28 27.62 -6.18 -25.89
CA HIS A 28 26.32 -5.92 -25.30
C HIS A 28 25.40 -5.40 -26.39
N ILE A 29 24.33 -6.12 -26.67
CA ILE A 29 23.42 -5.83 -27.79
C ILE A 29 22.10 -5.36 -27.21
N TYR A 30 21.66 -4.18 -27.60
CA TYR A 30 20.31 -3.69 -27.36
C TYR A 30 19.54 -3.71 -28.67
N ILE A 31 18.40 -4.40 -28.68
CA ILE A 31 17.43 -4.39 -29.79
C ILE A 31 16.15 -3.80 -29.24
N ASP A 32 15.59 -2.82 -29.95
CA ASP A 32 14.32 -2.20 -29.57
C ASP A 32 13.19 -3.25 -29.52
N PRO A 33 12.41 -3.34 -28.44
CA PRO A 33 11.32 -4.32 -28.30
C PRO A 33 10.27 -4.30 -29.42
N GLU A 34 10.11 -3.17 -30.12
CA GLU A 34 9.18 -3.02 -31.24
C GLU A 34 9.80 -3.36 -32.60
N HIS A 35 11.06 -3.76 -32.63
CA HIS A 35 11.74 -4.13 -33.86
C HIS A 35 11.16 -5.44 -34.42
N ALA A 36 11.05 -5.52 -35.75
CA ALA A 36 10.61 -6.72 -36.48
C ALA A 36 11.46 -7.98 -36.21
N PHE A 37 12.60 -7.85 -35.51
CA PHE A 37 13.44 -8.98 -35.11
C PHE A 37 12.69 -9.96 -34.19
N PHE A 38 11.74 -9.46 -33.41
CA PHE A 38 10.97 -10.28 -32.49
C PHE A 38 9.77 -10.98 -33.14
N ASP A 39 9.52 -10.77 -34.44
CA ASP A 39 8.35 -11.36 -35.13
C ASP A 39 8.57 -12.81 -35.57
N ASN A 40 9.83 -13.27 -35.70
CA ASN A 40 10.17 -14.63 -36.10
C ASN A 40 11.41 -15.12 -35.35
N GLU A 41 11.28 -16.30 -34.75
CA GLU A 41 12.34 -16.95 -33.98
C GLU A 41 13.54 -17.35 -34.83
N TRP A 42 13.36 -17.55 -36.14
CA TRP A 42 14.43 -17.91 -37.06
C TRP A 42 15.57 -16.89 -37.04
N TRP A 43 15.27 -15.59 -36.98
CA TRP A 43 16.30 -14.54 -36.91
C TRP A 43 17.16 -14.64 -35.65
N GLY A 44 16.55 -15.00 -34.52
CA GLY A 44 17.30 -15.21 -33.28
C GLY A 44 18.19 -16.44 -33.32
N LYS A 45 17.77 -17.52 -34.00
CA LYS A 45 18.62 -18.70 -34.24
C LYS A 45 19.83 -18.35 -35.11
N GLN A 46 19.64 -17.56 -36.17
CA GLN A 46 20.76 -17.09 -36.99
C GLN A 46 21.77 -16.26 -36.20
N ILE A 47 21.29 -15.36 -35.34
CA ILE A 47 22.20 -14.59 -34.46
C ILE A 47 22.95 -15.53 -33.52
N GLN A 48 22.30 -16.55 -32.97
CA GLN A 48 22.95 -17.53 -32.11
C GLN A 48 24.06 -18.30 -32.85
N GLU A 49 23.85 -18.63 -34.12
CA GLU A 49 24.84 -19.29 -34.98
C GLU A 49 26.06 -18.38 -35.19
N ILE A 50 25.86 -17.13 -35.60
CA ILE A 50 26.95 -16.15 -35.79
C ILE A 50 27.75 -15.94 -34.49
N ILE A 51 27.06 -15.87 -33.35
CA ILE A 51 27.70 -15.74 -32.02
C ILE A 51 28.58 -16.95 -31.72
N LYS A 52 28.11 -18.17 -32.02
CA LYS A 52 28.86 -19.42 -31.80
C LYS A 52 30.05 -19.52 -32.76
N GLU A 53 29.86 -19.29 -34.06
CA GLU A 53 30.91 -19.35 -35.08
C GLU A 53 32.08 -18.41 -34.75
N LYS A 54 31.76 -17.20 -34.28
CA LYS A 54 32.77 -16.19 -33.92
C LYS A 54 33.23 -16.25 -32.47
N SER A 55 32.74 -17.22 -31.69
CA SER A 55 33.03 -17.36 -30.25
C SER A 55 32.82 -16.05 -29.48
N LEU A 56 31.73 -15.33 -29.77
CA LEU A 56 31.43 -14.02 -29.16
C LEU A 56 30.78 -14.19 -27.80
N ASN A 57 31.22 -13.41 -26.82
CA ASN A 57 30.55 -13.30 -25.52
C ASN A 57 29.45 -12.23 -25.62
N ALA A 58 28.25 -12.62 -26.04
CA ALA A 58 27.16 -11.71 -26.34
C ALA A 58 26.10 -11.65 -25.23
N TYR A 59 25.83 -10.44 -24.74
CA TYR A 59 24.80 -10.14 -23.74
C TYR A 59 23.70 -9.26 -24.34
N PHE A 60 22.46 -9.74 -24.35
CA PHE A 60 21.32 -8.98 -24.82
C PHE A 60 20.71 -8.16 -23.69
N ILE A 61 20.69 -6.83 -23.85
CA ILE A 61 20.09 -5.92 -22.88
C ILE A 61 18.63 -5.70 -23.25
N THR A 62 17.71 -6.03 -22.34
CA THR A 62 16.27 -5.86 -22.57
C THR A 62 15.60 -5.10 -21.44
N LYS A 63 14.58 -4.32 -21.78
CA LYS A 63 13.72 -3.61 -20.82
C LYS A 63 12.33 -4.23 -20.65
N THR A 64 11.93 -5.12 -21.56
CA THR A 64 10.59 -5.72 -21.61
C THR A 64 10.64 -7.21 -21.32
N ASP A 65 9.59 -7.71 -20.66
CA ASP A 65 9.46 -9.14 -20.36
C ASP A 65 9.31 -9.99 -21.62
N LYS A 66 8.60 -9.50 -22.64
CA LYS A 66 8.44 -10.19 -23.93
C LYS A 66 9.79 -10.46 -24.60
N ALA A 67 10.65 -9.44 -24.69
CA ALA A 67 11.97 -9.59 -25.29
C ALA A 67 12.88 -10.51 -24.46
N LYS A 68 12.79 -10.43 -23.12
CA LYS A 68 13.49 -11.35 -22.22
C LYS A 68 13.10 -12.81 -22.49
N GLN A 69 11.81 -13.11 -22.56
CA GLN A 69 11.30 -14.45 -22.84
C GLN A 69 11.76 -14.95 -24.21
N PHE A 70 11.73 -14.11 -25.23
CA PHE A 70 12.21 -14.45 -26.58
C PHE A 70 13.67 -14.90 -26.57
N PHE A 71 14.58 -14.10 -26.02
CA PHE A 71 16.01 -14.46 -25.98
C PHE A 71 16.30 -15.68 -25.09
N GLN A 72 15.58 -15.81 -23.96
CA GLN A 72 15.70 -17.00 -23.10
C GLN A 72 15.26 -18.27 -23.82
N LYS A 73 14.17 -18.22 -24.60
CA LYS A 73 13.70 -19.36 -25.41
C LYS A 73 14.75 -19.85 -26.41
N ILE A 74 15.54 -18.92 -26.95
CA ILE A 74 16.60 -19.21 -27.93
C ILE A 74 17.91 -19.62 -27.24
N GLY A 75 18.02 -19.46 -25.92
CA GLY A 75 19.23 -19.79 -25.15
C GLY A 75 20.33 -18.74 -25.26
N LEU A 76 19.97 -17.47 -25.49
CA LEU A 76 20.90 -16.34 -25.50
C LEU A 76 21.01 -15.73 -24.09
N GLN A 77 22.19 -15.20 -23.75
CA GLN A 77 22.40 -14.57 -22.44
C GLN A 77 21.75 -13.18 -22.39
N VAL A 78 20.93 -12.91 -21.37
CA VAL A 78 20.13 -11.69 -21.25
C VAL A 78 20.43 -10.94 -19.96
N ILE A 79 20.68 -9.64 -20.09
CA ILE A 79 20.74 -8.69 -18.97
C ILE A 79 19.41 -7.91 -18.99
N HIS A 80 18.51 -8.27 -18.08
CA HIS A 80 17.22 -7.59 -17.96
C HIS A 80 17.34 -6.35 -17.08
N GLN A 81 17.18 -5.17 -17.67
CA GLN A 81 17.11 -3.90 -16.96
C GLN A 81 15.64 -3.55 -16.72
N GLU A 82 15.10 -4.06 -15.61
CA GLU A 82 13.71 -3.81 -15.21
C GLU A 82 13.50 -2.30 -14.97
N LYS A 83 12.39 -1.72 -15.45
CA LYS A 83 12.01 -0.34 -15.14
C LYS A 83 11.94 -0.13 -13.62
N HIS A 84 12.35 1.04 -13.14
CA HIS A 84 12.34 1.39 -11.72
C HIS A 84 11.00 1.03 -11.06
N LYS A 85 11.04 0.11 -10.10
CA LYS A 85 9.87 -0.40 -9.36
C LYS A 85 9.04 0.73 -8.73
N PHE A 86 9.68 1.85 -8.39
CA PHE A 86 9.07 3.04 -7.82
C PHE A 86 7.95 3.65 -8.69
N PHE A 87 8.16 3.83 -9.99
CA PHE A 87 7.14 4.40 -10.88
C PHE A 87 5.91 3.48 -11.01
N LYS A 88 6.10 2.16 -10.86
CA LYS A 88 5.01 1.19 -10.86
C LYS A 88 4.13 1.34 -9.63
N VAL A 89 4.73 1.62 -8.47
CA VAL A 89 4.02 1.86 -7.20
C VAL A 89 3.28 3.20 -7.24
N LEU A 90 3.92 4.26 -7.72
CA LEU A 90 3.26 5.58 -7.90
C LEU A 90 2.04 5.49 -8.81
N ASN A 91 2.16 4.78 -9.94
CA ASN A 91 1.03 4.58 -10.83
C ASN A 91 -0.09 3.76 -10.18
N LEU A 92 0.23 2.77 -9.33
CA LEU A 92 -0.77 2.04 -8.55
C LEU A 92 -1.50 2.93 -7.55
N ILE A 93 -0.77 3.80 -6.83
CA ILE A 93 -1.36 4.78 -5.90
C ILE A 93 -2.26 5.75 -6.67
N TYR A 94 -1.80 6.27 -7.80
CA TYR A 94 -2.60 7.15 -8.66
C TYR A 94 -3.90 6.46 -9.12
N LEU A 95 -3.79 5.21 -9.60
CA LEU A 95 -4.96 4.43 -10.02
C LEU A 95 -5.91 4.14 -8.84
N PHE A 96 -5.39 3.91 -7.64
CA PHE A 96 -6.20 3.69 -6.45
C PHE A 96 -7.08 4.91 -6.12
N PHE A 97 -6.50 6.11 -6.07
CA PHE A 97 -7.25 7.33 -5.72
C PHE A 97 -8.12 7.89 -6.84
N PHE A 98 -7.65 7.86 -8.09
CA PHE A 98 -8.32 8.55 -9.20
C PHE A 98 -9.08 7.62 -10.16
N ASN A 99 -8.82 6.31 -10.13
CA ASN A 99 -9.46 5.38 -11.06
C ASN A 99 -9.68 3.97 -10.45
N ILE A 100 -10.48 3.93 -9.39
CA ILE A 100 -10.67 2.73 -8.56
C ILE A 100 -11.15 1.52 -9.38
N LYS A 101 -11.99 1.73 -10.40
CA LYS A 101 -12.48 0.65 -11.28
C LYS A 101 -11.33 -0.04 -12.05
N ARG A 102 -10.43 0.75 -12.65
CA ARG A 102 -9.25 0.19 -13.37
C ARG A 102 -8.26 -0.43 -12.41
N PHE A 103 -8.09 0.14 -11.23
CA PHE A 103 -7.26 -0.40 -10.17
C PHE A 103 -7.73 -1.78 -9.71
N HIS A 104 -9.02 -1.93 -9.37
CA HIS A 104 -9.59 -3.21 -8.99
C HIS A 104 -9.43 -4.23 -10.12
N LEU A 105 -9.69 -3.86 -11.37
CA LEU A 105 -9.54 -4.79 -12.50
C LEU A 105 -8.10 -5.30 -12.65
N GLN A 106 -7.11 -4.43 -12.45
CA GLN A 106 -5.69 -4.83 -12.40
C GLN A 106 -5.36 -5.71 -11.18
N ALA A 107 -5.87 -5.36 -9.99
CA ALA A 107 -5.65 -6.14 -8.77
C ALA A 107 -6.31 -7.52 -8.84
N TYR A 108 -7.55 -7.61 -9.35
CA TYR A 108 -8.32 -8.84 -9.54
C TYR A 108 -7.68 -9.78 -10.55
N SER A 109 -7.17 -9.25 -11.66
CA SER A 109 -6.48 -10.06 -12.68
C SER A 109 -5.30 -10.85 -12.13
N LYS A 110 -4.70 -10.40 -11.02
CA LYS A 110 -3.49 -11.00 -10.46
C LYS A 110 -3.74 -11.97 -9.32
N LYS A 111 -4.97 -12.17 -8.82
CA LYS A 111 -5.35 -13.11 -7.73
C LYS A 111 -4.23 -13.42 -6.70
N ASN A 112 -3.52 -12.38 -6.27
CA ASN A 112 -2.34 -12.50 -5.41
C ASN A 112 -2.67 -11.99 -4.01
N TYR A 113 -1.82 -12.33 -3.03
CA TYR A 113 -1.89 -11.80 -1.64
C TYR A 113 -2.06 -10.28 -1.55
N LEU A 114 -1.52 -9.52 -2.53
CA LEU A 114 -1.69 -8.07 -2.62
C LEU A 114 -3.17 -7.63 -2.71
N PHE A 115 -4.03 -8.42 -3.36
CA PHE A 115 -5.45 -8.12 -3.45
C PHE A 115 -6.12 -8.10 -2.07
N TYR A 116 -5.85 -9.13 -1.25
CA TYR A 116 -6.40 -9.22 0.10
C TYR A 116 -5.86 -8.12 1.02
N ALA A 117 -4.59 -7.75 0.87
CA ALA A 117 -4.00 -6.64 1.62
C ALA A 117 -4.67 -5.30 1.27
N ILE A 118 -4.94 -5.05 -0.02
CA ILE A 118 -5.61 -3.82 -0.46
C ILE A 118 -7.07 -3.79 0.00
N PHE A 119 -7.80 -4.89 -0.14
CA PHE A 119 -9.18 -4.97 0.33
C PHE A 119 -9.29 -4.78 1.84
N GLY A 120 -8.38 -5.40 2.61
CA GLY A 120 -8.30 -5.18 4.05
C GLY A 120 -8.03 -3.72 4.41
N PHE A 121 -7.10 -3.07 3.69
CA PHE A 121 -6.83 -1.64 3.88
C PHE A 121 -8.06 -0.77 3.59
N GLU A 122 -8.80 -1.06 2.52
CA GLU A 122 -10.02 -0.34 2.14
C GLU A 122 -11.10 -0.43 3.24
N VAL A 123 -11.33 -1.63 3.78
CA VAL A 123 -12.29 -1.84 4.88
C VAL A 123 -11.87 -1.07 6.13
N VAL A 124 -10.59 -1.13 6.51
CA VAL A 124 -10.07 -0.39 7.67
C VAL A 124 -10.20 1.10 7.45
N PHE A 125 -9.87 1.60 6.26
CA PHE A 125 -9.99 3.02 5.92
C PHE A 125 -11.44 3.51 6.06
N PHE A 126 -12.41 2.72 5.60
CA PHE A 126 -13.83 3.03 5.73
C PHE A 126 -14.27 3.05 7.20
N LEU A 127 -13.81 2.08 8.01
CA LEU A 127 -14.08 2.05 9.45
C LEU A 127 -13.51 3.26 10.18
N VAL A 128 -12.30 3.70 9.82
CA VAL A 128 -11.67 4.90 10.40
C VAL A 128 -12.47 6.16 10.05
N ILE A 129 -12.98 6.29 8.82
CA ILE A 129 -13.84 7.41 8.44
C ILE A 129 -15.13 7.40 9.25
N ILE A 130 -15.78 6.24 9.39
CA ILE A 130 -16.99 6.10 10.21
C ILE A 130 -16.71 6.47 11.66
N TYR A 131 -15.58 6.00 12.22
CA TYR A 131 -15.18 6.33 13.59
C TYR A 131 -14.96 7.83 13.77
N LEU A 132 -14.27 8.49 12.83
CA LEU A 132 -14.07 9.93 12.87
C LEU A 132 -15.41 10.69 12.82
N LEU A 133 -16.31 10.32 11.92
CA LEU A 133 -17.65 10.89 11.84
C LEU A 133 -18.42 10.70 13.15
N TYR A 134 -18.35 9.49 13.74
CA TYR A 134 -18.97 9.20 15.03
C TYR A 134 -18.44 10.11 16.14
N THR A 135 -17.12 10.29 16.23
CA THR A 135 -16.50 11.17 17.24
C THR A 135 -16.81 12.66 17.03
N LEU A 136 -17.02 13.09 15.78
CA LEU A 136 -17.35 14.47 15.46
C LEU A 136 -18.81 14.81 15.79
N ILE A 137 -19.72 13.85 15.65
CA ILE A 137 -21.17 14.05 15.83
C ILE A 137 -21.59 13.93 17.30
N LEU A 138 -20.94 13.10 18.11
CA LEU A 138 -21.31 12.97 19.53
C LEU A 138 -20.81 14.17 20.35
N PRO A 139 -21.70 14.95 20.98
CA PRO A 139 -21.29 15.93 21.96
C PRO A 139 -20.66 15.21 23.17
N SER A 140 -19.50 15.68 23.61
CA SER A 140 -18.84 15.22 24.83
C SER A 140 -19.66 15.63 26.06
N ALA A 141 -20.58 14.76 26.49
CA ALA A 141 -21.37 14.97 27.69
C ALA A 141 -20.48 14.86 28.94
N THR A 142 -20.11 16.00 29.53
CA THR A 142 -19.46 16.04 30.83
C THR A 142 -20.52 15.90 31.92
N LEU A 143 -20.63 14.71 32.52
CA LEU A 143 -21.47 14.49 33.69
C LEU A 143 -20.80 15.11 34.92
N THR A 144 -21.36 16.20 35.43
CA THR A 144 -20.95 16.78 36.71
C THR A 144 -21.87 16.24 37.81
N LEU A 145 -21.32 15.39 38.68
CA LEU A 145 -22.01 14.90 39.86
C LEU A 145 -21.82 15.91 40.98
N THR A 146 -22.85 16.68 41.29
CA THR A 146 -22.86 17.55 42.48
C THR A 146 -23.58 16.84 43.63
N SER A 147 -22.93 16.74 44.78
CA SER A 147 -23.55 16.23 46.01
C SER A 147 -24.50 17.30 46.56
N ALA A 148 -25.78 16.95 46.67
CA ALA A 148 -26.80 17.79 47.31
C ALA A 148 -26.87 17.45 48.81
N ASN A 149 -25.82 17.79 49.58
CA ASN A 149 -25.89 17.70 51.03
C ASN A 149 -26.50 19.00 51.57
N GLN A 150 -27.82 19.03 51.76
CA GLN A 150 -28.45 20.05 52.58
C GLN A 150 -28.22 19.69 54.05
N ILE A 151 -27.30 20.40 54.71
CA ILE A 151 -27.14 20.32 56.16
C ILE A 151 -28.30 21.12 56.76
N GLU A 152 -29.36 20.44 57.19
CA GLU A 152 -30.39 21.07 58.01
C GLU A 152 -29.76 21.45 59.36
N ASN A 153 -29.65 22.76 59.62
CA ASN A 153 -29.20 23.26 60.92
C ASN A 153 -30.27 22.96 61.97
N VAL A 154 -30.06 21.94 62.79
CA VAL A 154 -30.88 21.68 63.98
C VAL A 154 -30.55 22.74 65.03
N ILE A 155 -31.41 23.76 65.15
CA ILE A 155 -31.30 24.78 66.20
C ILE A 155 -31.91 24.22 67.49
N TYR A 156 -31.08 23.80 68.44
CA TYR A 156 -31.54 23.39 69.76
C TYR A 156 -31.94 24.62 70.58
N ASN A 157 -33.24 24.76 70.86
CA ASN A 157 -33.75 25.80 71.75
C ASN A 157 -33.87 25.25 73.17
N PHE A 158 -32.83 25.43 73.98
CA PHE A 158 -32.84 25.02 75.38
C PHE A 158 -33.63 26.05 76.20
N ARG A 159 -34.85 25.68 76.63
CA ARG A 159 -35.59 26.43 77.66
C ARG A 159 -35.15 25.94 79.03
N TYR A 160 -34.70 26.86 79.88
CA TYR A 160 -34.32 26.56 81.27
C TYR A 160 -35.57 26.56 82.15
N TYR A 161 -35.88 25.42 82.78
CA TYR A 161 -37.00 25.31 83.72
C TYR A 161 -36.47 25.29 85.16
N PRO A 162 -37.07 26.05 86.08
CA PRO A 162 -36.66 26.08 87.48
C PRO A 162 -36.91 24.73 88.16
N ALA A 163 -36.02 24.34 89.08
CA ALA A 163 -35.98 22.99 89.69
C ALA A 163 -37.23 22.60 90.53
N GLY A 164 -38.18 23.51 90.75
CA GLY A 164 -39.42 23.28 91.49
C GLY A 164 -40.65 23.02 90.62
N ASP A 165 -40.49 22.96 89.30
CA ASP A 165 -41.61 22.83 88.36
C ASP A 165 -42.00 21.35 88.15
N THR A 166 -43.19 20.98 88.62
CA THR A 166 -43.70 19.59 88.56
C THR A 166 -44.60 19.31 87.36
N GLU A 167 -44.97 20.31 86.56
CA GLU A 167 -45.90 20.13 85.42
C GLU A 167 -45.18 19.64 84.16
N TYR A 168 -44.01 20.18 83.84
CA TYR A 168 -43.27 19.86 82.60
C TYR A 168 -42.68 18.44 82.46
N PRO A 169 -42.29 17.70 83.52
CA PRO A 169 -41.73 16.34 83.38
C PRO A 169 -42.74 15.34 82.78
N THR A 170 -44.05 15.61 82.89
CA THR A 170 -45.09 14.74 82.33
C THR A 170 -45.23 14.92 80.81
N LEU A 171 -44.94 16.12 80.29
CA LEU A 171 -45.05 16.47 78.87
C LEU A 171 -43.80 16.10 78.06
N SER A 172 -42.64 15.96 78.71
CA SER A 172 -41.39 15.59 78.03
C SER A 172 -41.33 14.13 77.56
N ARG A 173 -42.27 13.27 78.01
CA ARG A 173 -42.37 11.87 77.60
C ARG A 173 -42.78 11.69 76.13
N TYR A 174 -43.22 12.76 75.47
CA TYR A 174 -43.67 12.76 74.07
C TYR A 174 -42.69 13.46 73.09
N LEU A 175 -41.51 13.87 73.56
CA LEU A 175 -40.44 14.35 72.67
C LEU A 175 -39.69 13.16 72.08
N SER A 176 -40.23 12.54 71.04
CA SER A 176 -39.43 11.72 70.14
C SER A 176 -38.73 12.63 69.14
N ILE A 177 -37.40 12.59 69.15
CA ILE A 177 -36.58 13.10 68.05
C ILE A 177 -36.93 12.26 66.80
N PRO A 178 -37.25 12.87 65.65
CA PRO A 178 -37.43 12.13 64.40
C PRO A 178 -36.11 11.49 63.93
#